data_AF-A0A6L8GDK4-F1
#
_entry.id   AF-A0A6L8GDK4-F1
#
_cell.length_a   1.000
_cell.length_b   1.000
_cell.length_c   1.000
_cell.angle_alpha   90.00
_cell.angle_beta   90.00
_cell.angle_gamma   90.00
#
_symmetry.space_group_name_H-M   'P 1'
#
loop_
_entity.id
_entity.type
_entity.pdbx_description
1 polymer ?
#
loop_
_entity_poly.entity_id
_entity_poly.type
_entity_poly.pdbx_seq_one_letter_code
_entity_poly.pdbx_strand_id
1 'polypeptide(L)'
;MEKWFEASAAYLCRKRIPAIIVVLLATAAAATGLRNLAIDTSTESFLRAGDPVLERYEEFRDQFGRDDVIIVSVTPDELFTLASLTELKKLHDSLASGVPSLAGITSM
;
A
#
# COMPACT_ATOMS: atom_id res chain seq x y z
N MET A 1 30.35 -12.22 36.14
CA MET A 1 29.68 -11.41 35.11
C MET A 1 30.56 -10.25 34.68
N GLU A 2 31.08 -9.47 35.63
CA GLU A 2 31.98 -8.31 35.41
C GLU A 2 33.26 -8.62 34.63
N LYS A 3 34.05 -9.63 35.06
CA LYS A 3 35.31 -10.03 34.38
C LYS A 3 35.11 -10.52 32.95
N TRP A 4 33.93 -11.04 32.63
CA TRP A 4 33.60 -11.52 31.29
C TRP A 4 33.27 -10.34 30.36
N PHE A 5 32.57 -9.33 30.88
CA PHE A 5 32.30 -8.07 30.18
C PHE A 5 33.58 -7.29 29.89
N GLU A 6 34.51 -7.20 30.85
CA GLU A 6 35.79 -6.51 30.65
C GLU A 6 36.65 -7.21 29.61
N ALA A 7 36.74 -8.54 29.65
CA ALA A 7 37.51 -9.31 28.67
C ALA A 7 36.94 -9.20 27.25
N SER A 8 35.61 -9.20 27.10
CA SER A 8 34.94 -9.05 25.81
C SER A 8 35.03 -7.62 25.27
N ALA A 9 34.92 -6.60 26.12
CA ALA A 9 35.15 -5.20 25.76
C ALA A 9 36.61 -4.95 25.33
N ALA A 10 37.58 -5.50 26.06
CA ALA A 10 39.00 -5.40 25.70
C ALA A 10 39.30 -6.09 24.36
N TYR A 11 38.66 -7.23 24.09
CA TYR A 11 38.78 -7.94 22.81
C TYR A 11 38.15 -7.15 21.65
N LEU A 12 36.96 -6.56 21.87
CA LEU A 12 36.28 -5.68 20.90
C LEU A 12 37.13 -4.44 20.57
N CYS A 13 37.71 -3.78 21.59
CA CYS A 13 38.56 -2.61 21.40
C CYS A 13 39.86 -2.95 20.65
N ARG A 14 40.46 -4.12 20.91
CA ARG A 14 41.68 -4.57 20.22
C ARG A 14 41.42 -4.95 18.75
N LYS A 15 40.19 -5.38 18.42
CA LYS A 15 39.76 -5.77 17.07
C LYS A 15 38.57 -4.90 16.62
N ARG A 16 38.73 -3.58 16.76
CA ARG A 16 37.70 -2.56 16.46
C ARG A 16 37.16 -2.59 15.03
N ILE A 17 38.02 -2.76 14.02
CA ILE A 17 37.60 -2.79 12.61
C ILE A 17 36.71 -4.00 12.29
N PRO A 18 37.09 -5.27 12.58
CA PRO A 18 36.19 -6.39 12.31
C PRO A 18 34.92 -6.36 13.16
N ALA A 19 34.96 -5.83 14.38
CA ALA A 19 33.75 -5.63 15.18
C ALA A 19 32.76 -4.66 14.49
N ILE A 20 33.25 -3.53 13.97
CA ILE A 20 32.44 -2.58 13.19
C ILE A 20 31.88 -3.25 11.94
N ILE A 21 32.69 -4.01 11.21
CA ILE A 21 32.25 -4.73 9.99
C ILE A 21 31.12 -5.72 10.32
N VAL A 22 31.25 -6.49 11.41
CA VAL A 22 30.22 -7.44 11.85
C VAL A 22 28.91 -6.74 12.17
N VAL A 23 28.96 -5.63 12.90
CA VAL A 23 27.75 -4.85 13.23
C VAL A 23 27.13 -4.26 11.95
N LEU A 24 27.95 -3.73 11.03
CA LEU A 24 27.48 -3.22 9.75
C LEU A 24 26.80 -4.30 8.90
N LEU A 25 27.39 -5.49 8.82
CA LEU A 25 26.83 -6.64 8.11
C LEU A 25 25.52 -7.11 8.75
N ALA A 26 25.46 -7.19 10.08
CA ALA A 26 24.23 -7.54 10.79
C ALA A 26 23.11 -6.53 10.52
N THR A 27 23.41 -5.24 10.56
CA THR A 27 22.45 -4.17 10.24
C THR A 27 22.01 -4.23 8.78
N ALA A 28 22.94 -4.44 7.85
CA ALA A 28 22.60 -4.57 6.42
C ALA A 28 21.73 -5.81 6.16
N ALA A 29 22.00 -6.93 6.83
CA ALA A 29 21.19 -8.14 6.75
C ALA A 29 19.79 -7.94 7.35
N ALA A 30 19.65 -7.18 8.43
CA ALA A 30 18.32 -6.81 8.94
C ALA A 30 17.58 -5.88 7.97
N ALA A 31 18.31 -4.96 7.33
CA ALA A 31 17.74 -4.01 6.36
C ALA A 31 17.24 -4.69 5.07
N THR A 32 17.79 -5.83 4.64
CA THR A 32 17.23 -6.56 3.49
C THR A 32 15.82 -7.10 3.78
N GLY A 33 15.51 -7.39 5.05
CA GLY A 33 14.17 -7.79 5.50
C GLY A 33 13.11 -6.69 5.33
N LEU A 34 13.51 -5.41 5.36
CA LEU A 34 12.59 -4.29 5.13
C LEU A 34 12.02 -4.28 3.72
N ARG A 35 12.74 -4.81 2.72
CA ARG A 35 12.23 -4.86 1.34
C ARG A 35 11.02 -5.78 1.20
N ASN A 36 10.89 -6.76 2.08
CA ASN A 36 9.77 -7.69 2.10
C ASN A 36 8.68 -7.27 3.12
N LEU A 37 8.79 -6.06 3.67
CA LEU A 37 7.79 -5.49 4.55
C LEU A 37 6.59 -5.06 3.69
N ALA A 38 5.67 -5.99 3.46
CA ALA A 38 4.37 -5.67 2.90
C ALA A 38 3.58 -4.89 3.96
N ILE A 39 3.50 -3.58 3.79
CA ILE A 39 2.64 -2.73 4.62
C ILE A 39 1.22 -2.94 4.10
N ASP A 40 0.48 -3.83 4.74
CA ASP A 40 -0.94 -3.99 4.51
C ASP A 40 -1.70 -2.90 5.29
N THR A 41 -1.92 -1.75 4.64
CA THR A 41 -2.74 -0.65 5.16
C THR A 41 -4.23 -0.85 4.91
N SER A 42 -4.67 -2.04 4.50
CA SER A 42 -6.10 -2.33 4.38
C SER A 42 -6.70 -2.62 5.76
N THR A 43 -7.90 -2.09 6.00
CA THR A 43 -8.69 -2.42 7.20
C THR A 43 -9.17 -3.88 7.17
N GLU A 44 -9.02 -4.57 6.03
CA GLU A 44 -9.30 -6.00 5.86
C GLU A 44 -8.30 -6.89 6.62
N SER A 45 -7.11 -6.38 6.98
CA SER A 45 -6.07 -7.11 7.74
C SER A 45 -6.50 -7.46 9.18
N PHE A 46 -7.60 -6.89 9.68
CA PHE A 46 -8.21 -7.27 10.96
C PHE A 46 -8.93 -8.63 10.90
N LEU A 47 -9.20 -9.16 9.71
CA LEU A 47 -9.73 -10.52 9.54
C LEU A 47 -8.56 -11.50 9.64
N ARG A 48 -8.67 -12.49 10.54
CA ARG A 48 -7.61 -13.48 10.74
C ARG A 48 -7.39 -14.29 9.45
N ALA A 49 -6.13 -14.42 9.05
CA ALA A 49 -5.75 -15.33 7.97
C ALA A 49 -6.22 -16.77 8.29
N GLY A 50 -7.05 -17.34 7.40
CA GLY A 50 -7.60 -18.71 7.53
C GLY A 50 -8.97 -18.81 8.23
N ASP A 51 -9.63 -17.70 8.55
CA ASP A 51 -11.00 -17.73 9.06
C ASP A 51 -12.00 -17.92 7.89
N PRO A 52 -12.97 -18.85 7.96
CA PRO A 52 -14.05 -18.99 6.96
C PRO A 52 -14.86 -17.70 6.73
N VAL A 53 -14.74 -16.71 7.62
CA VAL A 53 -15.26 -15.35 7.41
C VAL A 53 -14.58 -14.64 6.23
N LEU A 54 -13.30 -14.89 5.97
CA LEU A 54 -12.58 -14.29 4.85
C LEU A 54 -13.06 -14.87 3.51
N GLU A 55 -13.28 -16.17 3.44
CA GLU A 55 -13.81 -16.84 2.25
C GLU A 55 -15.22 -16.35 1.91
N ARG A 56 -16.08 -16.20 2.92
CA ARG A 56 -17.41 -15.56 2.79
C ARG A 56 -17.33 -14.11 2.33
N TYR A 57 -16.33 -13.36 2.80
CA TYR A 57 -16.12 -11.97 2.42
C TYR A 57 -15.63 -11.86 0.97
N GLU A 58 -14.71 -12.73 0.55
CA GLU A 58 -14.24 -12.81 -0.84
C GLU A 58 -15.35 -13.23 -1.79
N GLU A 59 -16.14 -14.25 -1.46
CA GLU A 59 -17.32 -14.67 -2.24
C GLU A 59 -18.35 -13.54 -2.38
N PHE A 60 -18.56 -12.77 -1.30
CA PHE A 60 -19.45 -11.61 -1.32
C PHE A 60 -18.88 -10.49 -2.20
N ARG A 61 -17.58 -10.20 -2.09
CA ARG A 61 -16.89 -9.20 -2.91
C ARG A 61 -16.91 -9.57 -4.40
N ASP A 62 -16.78 -10.85 -4.73
CA ASP A 62 -16.82 -11.33 -6.11
C ASP A 62 -18.25 -11.29 -6.69
N GLN A 63 -19.28 -11.53 -5.87
CA GLN A 63 -20.67 -11.46 -6.32
C GLN A 63 -21.21 -10.02 -6.44
N PHE A 64 -20.83 -9.14 -5.52
CA PHE A 64 -21.42 -7.80 -5.42
C PHE A 64 -20.46 -6.69 -5.86
N GLY A 65 -19.18 -7.00 -6.09
CA GLY A 65 -18.13 -6.02 -6.41
C GLY A 65 -17.57 -5.31 -5.18
N ARG A 66 -16.50 -4.55 -5.36
CA ARG A 66 -16.02 -3.56 -4.38
C ARG A 66 -16.83 -2.27 -4.59
N ASP A 67 -17.39 -1.71 -3.52
CA ASP A 67 -18.13 -0.44 -3.56
C ASP A 67 -17.16 0.75 -3.64
N ASP A 68 -16.22 0.67 -4.59
CA ASP A 68 -15.19 1.68 -4.83
C ASP A 68 -15.78 2.84 -5.62
N VAL A 69 -16.25 3.86 -4.90
CA VAL A 69 -16.69 5.10 -5.51
C VAL A 69 -15.49 6.00 -5.77
N ILE A 70 -15.20 6.29 -7.04
CA ILE A 70 -14.17 7.27 -7.45
C ILE A 70 -14.86 8.61 -7.72
N ILE A 71 -14.45 9.66 -7.00
CA ILE A 71 -14.98 11.01 -7.18
C ILE A 71 -13.99 11.85 -7.99
N VAL A 72 -14.44 12.42 -9.11
CA VAL A 72 -13.65 13.32 -9.96
C VAL A 72 -14.30 14.71 -9.94
N SER A 73 -13.55 15.72 -9.49
CA SER A 73 -14.01 17.11 -9.49
C SER A 73 -13.55 17.81 -10.77
N VAL A 74 -14.49 18.36 -11.53
CA VAL A 74 -14.22 19.17 -12.72
C VAL A 74 -14.76 20.56 -12.48
N THR A 75 -13.89 21.57 -12.62
CA THR A 75 -14.26 22.99 -12.41
C THR A 75 -14.12 23.74 -13.73
N PRO A 76 -15.20 23.90 -14.52
CA PRO A 76 -15.21 24.77 -15.69
C PRO A 76 -15.41 26.23 -15.28
N ASP A 77 -14.98 27.16 -16.14
CA ASP A 77 -15.22 28.60 -15.96
C ASP A 77 -16.73 28.93 -15.96
N GLU A 78 -17.50 28.27 -16.83
CA GLU A 78 -18.97 28.35 -16.86
C GLU A 78 -19.61 26.96 -17.02
N LEU A 79 -20.25 26.46 -15.96
CA LEU A 79 -20.79 25.11 -15.85
C LEU A 79 -21.81 24.72 -16.93
N PHE A 80 -22.67 25.66 -17.34
CA PHE A 80 -23.79 25.39 -18.25
C PHE A 80 -23.56 25.92 -19.67
N THR A 81 -22.31 25.87 -20.14
CA THR A 81 -22.01 26.18 -21.55
C THR A 81 -22.00 24.91 -22.40
N LEU A 82 -22.30 25.07 -23.69
CA LEU A 82 -22.21 23.97 -24.65
C LEU A 82 -20.80 23.35 -24.66
N ALA A 83 -19.76 24.18 -24.51
CA ALA A 83 -18.38 23.72 -24.47
C ALA A 83 -18.12 22.80 -23.26
N SER A 84 -18.46 23.25 -22.05
CA SER A 84 -18.24 22.48 -20.82
C SER A 84 -19.09 21.20 -20.77
N LEU A 85 -20.35 21.25 -21.24
CA LEU A 85 -21.19 20.06 -21.32
C LEU A 85 -20.67 19.05 -22.36
N THR A 86 -20.12 19.53 -23.48
CA THR A 86 -19.51 18.66 -24.49
C THR A 86 -18.25 17.98 -23.94
N GLU A 87 -17.44 18.70 -23.18
CA GLU A 87 -16.25 18.17 -22.52
C GLU A 87 -16.61 17.14 -21.44
N LEU A 88 -17.61 17.45 -20.60
CA LEU A 88 -18.12 16.52 -19.59
C LEU A 88 -18.65 15.23 -20.24
N LYS A 89 -19.40 15.34 -21.34
CA LYS A 89 -19.89 14.17 -22.09
C LYS A 89 -18.73 13.32 -22.62
N LYS A 90 -17.71 13.96 -23.21
CA LYS A 90 -16.52 13.24 -23.70
C LYS A 90 -15.79 12.51 -22.58
N LEU A 91 -15.69 13.12 -21.39
CA LEU A 91 -15.11 12.48 -20.21
C LEU A 91 -15.91 11.23 -19.81
N HIS A 92 -17.24 11.34 -19.71
CA HIS A 92 -18.14 10.22 -19.43
C HIS A 92 -17.97 9.07 -20.44
N ASP A 93 -17.99 9.39 -21.74
CA ASP A 93 -17.85 8.40 -22.82
C ASP A 93 -16.47 7.72 -22.81
N SER A 94 -15.41 8.49 -22.51
CA SER A 94 -14.04 7.99 -22.40
C SER A 94 -13.88 7.04 -21.21
N LEU A 95 -14.45 7.39 -20.05
CA LEU A 95 -14.42 6.55 -18.86
C LEU A 95 -15.24 5.27 -19.07
N ALA A 96 -16.42 5.37 -19.69
CA ALA A 96 -17.28 4.22 -19.96
C ALA A 96 -16.64 3.20 -20.92
N SER A 97 -15.82 3.67 -21.87
CA SER A 97 -15.16 2.81 -22.85
C SER A 97 -13.76 2.34 -22.44
N GLY A 98 -13.05 3.14 -21.64
CA GLY A 98 -11.64 2.91 -21.28
C GLY A 98 -11.40 2.21 -19.94
N VAL A 99 -12.41 2.13 -19.06
CA VAL A 99 -12.28 1.51 -17.72
C VAL A 99 -12.92 0.12 -17.70
N PRO A 100 -12.13 -0.97 -17.64
CA PRO A 100 -12.67 -2.30 -17.45
C PRO A 100 -13.45 -2.41 -16.14
N SER A 101 -14.58 -3.12 -16.16
CA SER A 101 -15.41 -3.40 -14.97
C SER A 101 -16.08 -2.17 -14.32
N LEU A 102 -16.31 -1.10 -15.08
CA LEU A 102 -17.07 0.05 -14.61
C LEU A 102 -18.58 -0.26 -14.56
N ALA A 103 -19.16 -0.25 -13.35
CA ALA A 103 -20.58 -0.54 -13.14
C ALA A 103 -21.51 0.62 -13.56
N GLY A 104 -21.06 1.87 -13.40
CA GLY A 104 -21.84 3.06 -13.75
C GLY A 104 -21.09 4.36 -13.51
N ILE A 105 -21.54 5.43 -14.16
CA ILE A 105 -20.98 6.78 -14.01
C ILE A 105 -22.14 7.76 -13.82
N THR A 106 -22.09 8.57 -12.76
CA THR A 106 -23.07 9.62 -12.49
C THR A 106 -22.38 10.97 -12.33
N SER A 107 -23.07 12.05 -12.73
CA SER A 107 -22.71 13.43 -12.43
C SER A 107 -23.71 13.95 -11.40
N MET A 108 -23.21 14.55 -10.30
CA MET A 108 -24.03 15.18 -9.25
C MET A 108 -24.08 16.68 -9.41
#